data_AF-A0A269PUS1-F1
#
_entry.id   AF-A0A269PUS1-F1
#
_cell.length_a   1.000
_cell.length_b   1.000
_cell.length_c   1.000
_cell.angle_alpha   90.00
_cell.angle_beta   90.00
_cell.angle_gamma   90.00
#
_symmetry.space_group_name_H-M   'P 1'
#
loop_
_entity.id
_entity.type
_entity.pdbx_description
1 polymer ?
#
loop_
_entity_poly.entity_id
_entity_poly.type
_entity_poly.pdbx_seq_one_letter_code
_entity_poly.pdbx_strand_id
1 'polypeptide(L)'
;MLKYHKFLISFGLFWFLFQLPFSFGVYLKHQDNLNQSINHIQTRLALDLPRLSLPDKSLNNVGNEASVKKYIENFNFQLTKMEFSSQINSIQNISVKNNITDTYIERTLLTLGGSISIKIAIKTLPLSNYFSVMPIILAILFLYLSLDHIIIWQNRNRQLPLLLDEPQPILIINLKEKVISNSKTQSAIPLANKPLCFYVALTEFCTTNKEVILNQNKDLPIELTDLANKYFLRLIELGHTVRKRPNFSNSLEKTLSEIRAALDEAFTDMPEIKKIYYPPKAHGEGSRSKLHHYGLNLIESKHIDIIGK
;
A
#
# COMPACT_ATOMS: atom_id res chain seq x y z
N MET A 1 2.34 8.62 -16.69
CA MET A 1 0.90 8.55 -16.31
C MET A 1 0.63 7.80 -15.00
N LEU A 2 1.40 6.76 -14.61
CA LEU A 2 1.13 5.94 -13.41
C LEU A 2 1.16 6.65 -12.04
N LYS A 3 1.65 7.90 -11.95
CA LYS A 3 1.92 8.56 -10.66
C LYS A 3 0.65 9.04 -9.92
N TYR A 4 -0.47 9.22 -10.62
CA TYR A 4 -1.71 9.77 -10.03
C TYR A 4 -2.81 8.73 -9.76
N HIS A 5 -2.63 7.48 -10.19
CA HIS A 5 -3.68 6.45 -10.07
C HIS A 5 -4.07 6.19 -8.61
N LYS A 6 -3.10 6.14 -7.70
CA LYS A 6 -3.32 5.95 -6.26
C LYS A 6 -4.11 7.10 -5.62
N PHE A 7 -3.83 8.35 -6.01
CA PHE A 7 -4.61 9.51 -5.56
C PHE A 7 -6.04 9.49 -6.07
N LEU A 8 -6.24 9.11 -7.34
CA LEU A 8 -7.55 9.04 -7.97
C LEU A 8 -8.42 7.92 -7.34
N ILE A 9 -7.80 6.78 -7.01
CA ILE A 9 -8.47 5.69 -6.27
C ILE A 9 -8.84 6.13 -4.85
N SER A 10 -7.91 6.73 -4.10
CA SER A 10 -8.20 7.21 -2.74
C SER A 10 -9.30 8.27 -2.73
N PHE A 11 -9.26 9.22 -3.67
CA PHE A 11 -10.33 10.20 -3.84
C PHE A 11 -11.68 9.53 -4.12
N GLY A 12 -11.73 8.58 -5.05
CA GLY A 12 -12.94 7.82 -5.36
C GLY A 12 -13.49 7.08 -4.15
N LEU A 13 -12.62 6.47 -3.35
CA LEU A 13 -13.00 5.79 -2.09
C LEU A 13 -13.59 6.75 -1.06
N PHE A 14 -12.93 7.88 -0.80
CA PHE A 14 -13.45 8.87 0.15
C PHE A 14 -14.76 9.48 -0.32
N TRP A 15 -14.87 9.81 -1.61
CA TRP A 15 -16.11 10.32 -2.18
C TRP A 15 -17.24 9.32 -2.03
N PHE A 16 -17.02 8.04 -2.35
CA PHE A 16 -18.02 7.01 -2.19
C PHE A 16 -18.44 6.82 -0.71
N LEU A 17 -17.46 6.83 0.20
CA LEU A 17 -17.68 6.71 1.64
C LEU A 17 -18.57 7.83 2.20
N PHE A 18 -18.45 9.05 1.69
CA PHE A 18 -19.29 10.18 2.12
C PHE A 18 -20.61 10.29 1.33
N GLN A 19 -20.62 9.89 0.06
CA GLN A 19 -21.79 9.96 -0.81
C GLN A 19 -22.89 8.96 -0.40
N LEU A 20 -22.51 7.75 0.03
CA LEU A 20 -23.47 6.74 0.50
C LEU A 20 -24.33 7.19 1.71
N PRO A 21 -23.73 7.60 2.85
CA PRO A 21 -24.50 8.04 4.01
C PRO A 21 -25.29 9.32 3.72
N PHE A 22 -24.76 10.22 2.88
CA PHE A 22 -25.52 11.40 2.44
C PHE A 22 -26.77 11.01 1.66
N SER A 23 -26.64 10.15 0.65
CA SER A 23 -27.77 9.64 -0.15
C SER A 23 -28.82 8.96 0.73
N PHE A 24 -28.37 8.13 1.68
CA PHE A 24 -29.25 7.48 2.64
C PHE A 24 -29.97 8.49 3.55
N GLY A 25 -29.27 9.52 4.02
CA GLY A 25 -29.87 10.60 4.80
C GLY A 25 -30.93 11.39 4.03
N VAL A 26 -30.68 11.69 2.74
CA VAL A 26 -31.67 12.33 1.86
C VAL A 26 -32.90 11.46 1.69
N TYR A 27 -32.70 10.14 1.50
CA TYR A 27 -33.79 9.18 1.40
C TYR A 27 -34.66 9.16 2.67
N LEU A 28 -34.05 9.03 3.85
CA LEU A 28 -34.77 9.01 5.12
C LEU A 28 -35.54 10.31 5.34
N LYS A 29 -34.88 11.46 5.17
CA LYS A 29 -35.52 12.78 5.31
C LYS A 29 -36.71 12.93 4.37
N HIS A 30 -36.61 12.43 3.14
CA HIS A 30 -37.71 12.47 2.20
C HIS A 30 -38.88 11.60 2.64
N GLN A 31 -38.61 10.38 3.09
CA GLN A 31 -39.64 9.47 3.58
C GLN A 31 -40.37 10.08 4.79
N ASP A 32 -39.63 10.70 5.71
CA ASP A 32 -40.19 11.38 6.87
C ASP A 32 -41.05 12.57 6.45
N ASN A 33 -40.56 13.42 5.54
CA ASN A 33 -41.32 14.54 5.02
C ASN A 33 -42.61 14.07 4.30
N LEU A 34 -42.55 12.98 3.54
CA LEU A 34 -43.74 12.39 2.90
C LEU A 34 -44.74 11.89 3.93
N ASN A 35 -44.29 11.15 4.94
CA ASN A 35 -45.14 10.63 6.00
C ASN A 35 -45.80 11.77 6.79
N GLN A 36 -45.03 12.81 7.13
CA GLN A 36 -45.55 14.02 7.80
C GLN A 36 -46.60 14.72 6.92
N SER A 37 -46.32 14.88 5.63
CA SER A 37 -47.26 15.52 4.68
C SER A 37 -48.56 14.71 4.57
N ILE A 38 -48.47 13.39 4.43
CA ILE A 38 -49.63 12.49 4.36
C ILE A 38 -50.44 12.54 5.66
N ASN A 39 -49.78 12.44 6.81
CA ASN A 39 -50.45 12.51 8.11
C ASN A 39 -51.14 13.86 8.32
N HIS A 40 -50.49 14.97 7.93
CA HIS A 40 -51.09 16.30 7.99
C HIS A 40 -52.32 16.40 7.09
N ILE A 41 -52.26 15.91 5.85
CA ILE A 41 -53.41 15.84 4.94
C ILE A 41 -54.53 15.00 5.56
N GLN A 42 -54.23 13.82 6.09
CA GLN A 42 -55.24 12.91 6.66
C GLN A 42 -55.91 13.51 7.90
N THR A 43 -55.13 13.99 8.86
CA THR A 43 -55.64 14.62 10.09
C THR A 43 -56.48 15.84 9.79
N ARG A 44 -56.01 16.71 8.90
CA ARG A 44 -56.75 17.91 8.53
C ARG A 44 -58.03 17.59 7.76
N LEU A 45 -57.96 16.65 6.82
CA LEU A 45 -59.13 16.20 6.08
C LEU A 45 -60.14 15.51 7.01
N ALA A 46 -59.70 14.71 7.98
CA ALA A 46 -60.58 14.09 8.96
C ALA A 46 -61.34 15.12 9.82
N LEU A 47 -60.67 16.23 10.18
CA LEU A 47 -61.30 17.34 10.90
C LEU A 47 -62.30 18.12 10.03
N ASP A 48 -61.98 18.33 8.76
CA ASP A 48 -62.83 19.08 7.82
C ASP A 48 -63.92 18.21 7.18
N LEU A 49 -63.85 16.89 7.35
CA LEU A 49 -64.75 15.91 6.75
C LEU A 49 -66.24 16.16 7.03
N PRO A 50 -66.68 16.46 8.26
CA PRO A 50 -68.10 16.70 8.55
C PRO A 50 -68.67 17.93 7.83
N ARG A 51 -67.79 18.84 7.37
CA ARG A 51 -68.18 20.06 6.64
C ARG A 51 -68.20 19.87 5.13
N LEU A 52 -67.66 18.75 4.65
CA LEU A 52 -67.66 18.42 3.23
C LEU A 52 -69.00 17.79 2.83
N SER A 53 -69.62 18.35 1.81
CA SER A 53 -70.86 17.90 1.18
C SER A 53 -70.61 16.69 0.26
N LEU A 54 -70.08 15.61 0.85
CA LEU A 54 -69.82 14.37 0.12
C LEU A 54 -71.12 13.59 -0.13
N PRO A 55 -71.19 12.82 -1.24
CA PRO A 55 -72.30 11.91 -1.47
C PRO A 55 -72.39 10.87 -0.34
N ASP A 56 -73.58 10.70 0.24
CA ASP A 56 -73.83 9.71 1.29
C ASP A 56 -75.09 8.91 0.95
N LYS A 57 -74.89 7.60 0.76
CA LYS A 57 -75.97 6.66 0.44
C LYS A 57 -76.91 6.45 1.63
N SER A 58 -76.43 6.59 2.87
CA SER A 58 -77.23 6.42 4.08
C SER A 58 -78.19 7.60 4.30
N LEU A 59 -77.79 8.79 3.88
CA LEU A 59 -78.56 10.03 4.01
C LEU A 59 -79.29 10.44 2.72
N ASN A 60 -79.26 9.59 1.68
CA ASN A 60 -79.79 9.87 0.33
C ASN A 60 -79.34 11.26 -0.21
N ASN A 61 -78.09 11.64 0.09
CA ASN A 61 -77.52 12.93 -0.30
C ASN A 61 -76.61 12.74 -1.51
N VAL A 62 -76.89 13.47 -2.59
CA VAL A 62 -76.10 13.43 -3.83
C VAL A 62 -74.76 14.17 -3.67
N GLY A 63 -74.61 14.99 -2.62
CA GLY A 63 -73.42 15.80 -2.40
C GLY A 63 -73.30 16.98 -3.38
N ASN A 64 -72.32 17.86 -3.14
CA ASN A 64 -72.04 19.00 -4.01
C ASN A 64 -70.61 18.94 -4.54
N GLU A 65 -70.46 18.38 -5.74
CA GLU A 65 -69.18 18.18 -6.42
C GLU A 65 -68.38 19.48 -6.58
N ALA A 66 -69.03 20.59 -6.94
CA ALA A 66 -68.36 21.87 -7.16
C ALA A 66 -67.73 22.41 -5.86
N SER A 67 -68.42 22.26 -4.74
CA SER A 67 -67.88 22.68 -3.43
C SER A 67 -66.70 21.81 -2.96
N VAL A 68 -66.74 20.50 -3.23
CA VAL A 68 -65.64 19.58 -2.93
C VAL A 68 -64.42 19.88 -3.80
N LYS A 69 -64.61 20.14 -5.10
CA LYS A 69 -63.52 20.57 -6.00
C LYS A 69 -62.86 21.86 -5.52
N LYS A 70 -63.66 22.88 -5.20
CA LYS A 70 -63.16 24.17 -4.66
C LYS A 70 -62.40 23.98 -3.34
N TYR A 71 -62.86 23.07 -2.48
CA TYR A 71 -62.13 22.71 -1.27
C TYR A 71 -60.77 22.08 -1.59
N ILE A 72 -60.73 21.07 -2.47
CA ILE A 72 -59.48 20.40 -2.87
C ILE A 72 -58.48 21.41 -3.45
N GLU A 73 -58.94 22.32 -4.31
CA GLU A 73 -58.10 23.37 -4.90
C GLU A 73 -57.52 24.33 -3.85
N ASN A 74 -58.38 24.86 -2.96
CA ASN A 74 -57.93 25.75 -1.88
C ASN A 74 -56.96 25.04 -0.93
N PHE A 75 -57.22 23.76 -0.64
CA PHE A 75 -56.37 22.96 0.22
C PHE A 75 -55.00 22.69 -0.43
N ASN A 76 -54.98 22.29 -1.71
CA ASN A 76 -53.75 22.11 -2.46
C ASN A 76 -52.95 23.42 -2.62
N PHE A 77 -53.62 24.56 -2.74
CA PHE A 77 -52.97 25.87 -2.73
C PHE A 77 -52.26 26.14 -1.40
N GLN A 78 -52.91 25.83 -0.27
CA GLN A 78 -52.30 25.94 1.06
C GLN A 78 -51.14 24.98 1.24
N LEU A 79 -51.28 23.72 0.81
CA LEU A 79 -50.21 22.72 0.87
C LEU A 79 -48.98 23.17 0.09
N THR A 80 -49.19 23.75 -1.10
CA THR A 80 -48.12 24.29 -1.95
C THR A 80 -47.43 25.48 -1.27
N LYS A 81 -48.20 26.36 -0.62
CA LYS A 81 -47.65 27.50 0.14
C LYS A 81 -46.83 27.06 1.36
N MET A 82 -47.17 25.92 1.95
CA MET A 82 -46.45 25.31 3.08
C MET A 82 -45.29 24.40 2.62
N GLU A 83 -44.97 24.39 1.32
CA GLU A 83 -43.91 23.57 0.72
C GLU A 83 -44.09 22.04 0.92
N PHE A 84 -45.31 21.57 1.12
CA PHE A 84 -45.57 20.14 1.16
C PHE A 84 -45.40 19.52 -0.22
N SER A 85 -44.78 18.33 -0.25
CA SER A 85 -44.49 17.58 -1.48
C SER A 85 -45.66 16.71 -1.96
N SER A 86 -46.78 16.70 -1.24
CA SER A 86 -47.98 15.93 -1.57
C SER A 86 -49.20 16.82 -1.77
N GLN A 87 -50.10 16.38 -2.64
CA GLN A 87 -51.35 17.09 -2.99
C GLN A 87 -52.52 16.09 -3.04
N ILE A 88 -53.73 16.54 -2.73
CA ILE A 88 -54.94 15.71 -2.87
C ILE A 88 -55.33 15.67 -4.35
N ASN A 89 -55.48 14.48 -4.92
CA ASN A 89 -55.93 14.28 -6.31
C ASN A 89 -57.43 13.98 -6.40
N SER A 90 -57.94 13.11 -5.52
CA SER A 90 -59.36 12.82 -5.46
C SER A 90 -59.84 12.49 -4.07
N ILE A 91 -61.10 12.84 -3.80
CA ILE A 91 -61.86 12.39 -2.63
C ILE A 91 -63.07 11.62 -3.17
N GLN A 92 -63.18 10.34 -2.83
CA GLN A 92 -64.11 9.39 -3.45
C GLN A 92 -64.00 9.41 -4.98
N ASN A 93 -65.09 9.78 -5.67
CA ASN A 93 -65.20 9.85 -7.13
C ASN A 93 -64.94 11.26 -7.68
N ILE A 94 -64.64 12.24 -6.82
CA ILE A 94 -64.45 13.64 -7.22
C ILE A 94 -62.95 13.91 -7.38
N SER A 95 -62.51 14.11 -8.62
CA SER A 95 -61.10 14.36 -8.95
C SER A 95 -60.84 15.80 -9.37
N VAL A 96 -59.64 16.28 -9.05
CA VAL A 96 -59.09 17.57 -9.48
C VAL A 96 -57.81 17.30 -10.27
N LYS A 97 -57.55 18.10 -11.30
CA LYS A 97 -56.33 17.98 -12.09
C LYS A 97 -55.15 18.50 -11.27
N ASN A 98 -54.26 17.61 -10.87
CA ASN A 98 -53.05 17.99 -10.15
C ASN A 98 -51.86 18.21 -11.09
N ASN A 99 -50.95 19.08 -10.66
CA ASN A 99 -49.68 19.34 -11.35
C ASN A 99 -48.60 18.31 -11.00
N ILE A 100 -48.82 17.47 -9.99
CA ILE A 100 -47.93 16.40 -9.54
C ILE A 100 -48.48 15.07 -10.08
N THR A 101 -47.76 14.43 -11.02
CA THR A 101 -48.27 13.29 -11.80
C THR A 101 -47.52 11.97 -11.60
N ASP A 102 -46.60 11.88 -10.65
CA ASP A 102 -45.65 10.77 -10.63
C ASP A 102 -46.22 9.50 -9.98
N THR A 103 -46.76 9.62 -8.77
CA THR A 103 -47.25 8.47 -7.99
C THR A 103 -48.48 8.82 -7.17
N TYR A 104 -49.41 7.87 -7.02
CA TYR A 104 -50.61 8.02 -6.22
C TYR A 104 -50.60 7.03 -5.07
N ILE A 105 -50.96 7.50 -3.88
CA ILE A 105 -51.25 6.65 -2.73
C ILE A 105 -52.73 6.77 -2.41
N GLU A 106 -53.39 5.61 -2.34
CA GLU A 106 -54.77 5.52 -1.87
C GLU A 106 -54.80 5.28 -0.35
N ARG A 107 -55.65 6.04 0.33
CA ARG A 107 -55.92 5.93 1.77
C ARG A 107 -57.41 5.93 2.00
N THR A 108 -57.86 5.15 2.97
CA THR A 108 -59.25 5.13 3.40
C THR A 108 -59.36 5.78 4.78
N LEU A 109 -60.29 6.73 4.92
CA LEU A 109 -60.68 7.26 6.23
C LEU A 109 -61.95 6.55 6.69
N LEU A 110 -61.94 6.08 7.94
CA LEU A 110 -63.10 5.46 8.58
C LEU A 110 -63.95 6.54 9.25
N THR A 111 -65.25 6.49 9.00
CA THR A 111 -66.22 7.45 9.53
C THR A 111 -67.43 6.68 10.06
N LEU A 112 -68.27 7.34 10.87
CA LEU A 112 -69.49 6.72 11.41
C LEU A 112 -70.47 6.28 10.30
N GLY A 113 -70.43 6.91 9.12
CA GLY A 113 -71.33 6.62 7.98
C GLY A 113 -70.72 5.75 6.87
N GLY A 114 -69.46 5.30 7.00
CA GLY A 114 -68.78 4.47 5.99
C GLY A 114 -67.30 4.81 5.79
N SER A 115 -66.68 4.22 4.78
CA SER A 115 -65.28 4.47 4.40
C SER A 115 -65.17 5.45 3.23
N ILE A 116 -64.26 6.40 3.35
CA ILE A 116 -64.02 7.44 2.34
C ILE A 116 -62.64 7.22 1.75
N SER A 117 -62.56 6.92 0.45
CA SER A 117 -61.29 6.75 -0.27
C SER A 117 -60.73 8.11 -0.69
N ILE A 118 -59.42 8.28 -0.52
CA ILE A 118 -58.69 9.49 -0.91
C ILE A 118 -57.46 9.06 -1.69
N LYS A 119 -57.23 9.72 -2.82
CA LYS A 119 -56.00 9.56 -3.60
C LYS A 119 -55.13 10.79 -3.41
N ILE A 120 -53.93 10.57 -2.89
CA ILE A 120 -52.92 11.60 -2.64
C ILE A 120 -51.83 11.44 -3.71
N ALA A 121 -51.56 12.50 -4.45
CA ALA A 121 -50.44 12.59 -5.38
C ALA A 121 -49.16 12.92 -4.62
N ILE A 122 -48.08 12.20 -4.95
CA ILE A 122 -46.78 12.34 -4.31
C ILE A 122 -45.73 12.70 -5.35
N LYS A 123 -44.91 13.69 -5.01
CA LYS A 123 -43.76 14.10 -5.81
C LYS A 123 -42.59 13.14 -5.56
N THR A 124 -42.09 12.53 -6.62
CA THR A 124 -40.88 11.70 -6.55
C THR A 124 -39.63 12.57 -6.44
N LEU A 125 -38.60 12.06 -5.76
CA LEU A 125 -37.30 12.72 -5.73
C LEU A 125 -36.53 12.42 -7.03
N PRO A 126 -36.08 13.45 -7.77
CA PRO A 126 -35.20 13.22 -8.90
C PRO A 126 -33.82 12.73 -8.43
N LEU A 127 -33.15 11.93 -9.25
CA LEU A 127 -31.81 11.39 -8.95
C LEU A 127 -30.78 12.48 -8.63
N SER A 128 -30.94 13.68 -9.21
CA SER A 128 -30.07 14.83 -8.96
C SER A 128 -29.97 15.22 -7.49
N ASN A 129 -31.05 15.03 -6.72
CA ASN A 129 -31.11 15.47 -5.33
C ASN A 129 -30.32 14.55 -4.39
N TYR A 130 -29.95 13.35 -4.86
CA TYR A 130 -29.08 12.44 -4.11
C TYR A 130 -27.60 12.82 -4.24
N PHE A 131 -27.22 13.59 -5.27
CA PHE A 131 -25.86 14.06 -5.48
C PHE A 131 -25.71 15.49 -4.97
N SER A 132 -24.75 15.69 -4.06
CA SER A 132 -24.46 17.02 -3.50
C SER A 132 -22.98 17.34 -3.64
N VAL A 133 -22.67 18.63 -3.60
CA VAL A 133 -21.30 19.16 -3.60
C VAL A 133 -20.63 18.91 -2.23
N MET A 134 -21.40 18.76 -1.15
CA MET A 134 -20.85 18.61 0.20
C MET A 134 -19.97 17.35 0.38
N PRO A 135 -20.38 16.14 -0.04
CA PRO A 135 -19.52 14.96 -0.04
C PRO A 135 -18.23 15.12 -0.86
N ILE A 136 -18.28 15.90 -1.95
CA ILE A 136 -17.10 16.17 -2.79
C ILE A 136 -16.10 17.04 -2.03
N ILE A 137 -16.56 18.12 -1.41
CA ILE A 137 -15.71 19.01 -0.59
C ILE A 137 -15.06 18.23 0.55
N LEU A 138 -15.85 17.39 1.23
CA LEU A 138 -15.35 16.57 2.34
C LEU A 138 -14.32 15.54 1.86
N ALA A 139 -14.54 14.92 0.70
CA ALA A 139 -13.58 14.01 0.09
C ALA A 139 -12.26 14.71 -0.29
N ILE A 140 -12.31 15.94 -0.82
CA ILE A 140 -11.10 16.73 -1.13
C ILE A 140 -10.35 17.07 0.16
N LEU A 141 -11.07 17.48 1.22
CA LEU A 141 -10.47 17.82 2.51
C LEU A 141 -9.78 16.60 3.15
N PHE A 142 -10.43 15.44 3.13
CA PHE A 142 -9.83 14.21 3.64
C PHE A 142 -8.66 13.71 2.77
N LEU A 143 -8.74 13.91 1.45
CA LEU A 143 -7.62 13.65 0.56
C LEU A 143 -6.43 14.54 0.92
N TYR A 144 -6.67 15.82 1.21
CA TYR A 144 -5.63 16.77 1.64
C TYR A 144 -4.98 16.36 2.97
N LEU A 145 -5.79 15.99 3.97
CA LEU A 145 -5.28 15.52 5.27
C LEU A 145 -4.50 14.21 5.18
N SER A 146 -4.82 13.36 4.21
CA SER A 146 -4.19 12.05 4.02
C SER A 146 -3.04 12.05 3.01
N LEU A 147 -2.64 13.21 2.48
CA LEU A 147 -1.58 13.31 1.46
C LEU A 147 -0.29 12.61 1.90
N ASP A 148 0.20 12.90 3.11
CA ASP A 148 1.45 12.32 3.62
C ASP A 148 1.37 10.78 3.69
N HIS A 149 0.24 10.25 4.15
CA HIS A 149 0.00 8.82 4.24
C HIS A 149 -0.10 8.18 2.85
N ILE A 150 -0.74 8.86 1.89
CA ILE A 150 -0.85 8.40 0.50
C ILE A 150 0.53 8.40 -0.18
N ILE A 151 1.37 9.41 0.09
CA ILE A 151 2.75 9.49 -0.40
C ILE A 151 3.59 8.34 0.18
N ILE A 152 3.50 8.09 1.48
CA ILE A 152 4.18 6.96 2.14
C ILE A 152 3.70 5.63 1.55
N TRP A 153 2.39 5.42 1.38
CA TRP A 153 1.82 4.22 0.77
C TRP A 153 2.16 4.06 -0.72
N GLN A 154 2.29 5.17 -1.45
CA GLN A 154 2.77 5.18 -2.82
C GLN A 154 4.24 4.77 -2.90
N ASN A 155 5.05 5.29 -1.97
CA ASN A 155 6.48 5.01 -1.90
C ASN A 155 6.78 3.63 -1.31
N ARG A 156 5.90 3.04 -0.50
CA ARG A 156 6.04 1.69 0.04
C ARG A 156 6.04 0.60 -1.03
N ASN A 157 5.32 0.79 -2.14
CA ASN A 157 5.41 -0.10 -3.31
C ASN A 157 6.54 0.30 -4.28
N ARG A 158 7.05 1.54 -4.21
CA ARG A 158 8.31 1.92 -4.87
C ARG A 158 9.55 1.53 -4.05
N GLN A 159 9.32 1.05 -2.83
CA GLN A 159 10.21 0.22 -2.02
C GLN A 159 9.96 -1.27 -2.27
N LEU A 160 9.37 -1.67 -3.41
CA LEU A 160 10.07 -2.73 -4.14
C LEU A 160 11.44 -2.13 -4.38
N PRO A 161 12.53 -2.73 -3.87
CA PRO A 161 13.84 -2.17 -4.15
C PRO A 161 13.91 -2.05 -5.67
N LEU A 162 13.90 -0.81 -6.16
CA LEU A 162 14.78 -0.48 -7.25
C LEU A 162 16.07 -1.21 -6.86
N LEU A 163 16.54 -2.10 -7.71
CA LEU A 163 17.95 -2.47 -7.74
C LEU A 163 18.75 -1.18 -8.05
N LEU A 164 18.65 -0.15 -7.19
CA LEU A 164 19.82 0.50 -6.67
C LEU A 164 20.64 -0.69 -6.21
N ASP A 165 21.74 -0.96 -6.91
CA ASP A 165 22.80 -1.79 -6.37
C ASP A 165 22.95 -1.37 -4.90
N GLU A 166 22.38 -2.15 -3.98
CA GLU A 166 22.81 -2.09 -2.60
C GLU A 166 24.33 -2.22 -2.71
N PRO A 167 25.13 -1.34 -2.07
CA PRO A 167 26.57 -1.47 -2.15
C PRO A 167 26.90 -2.92 -1.86
N GLN A 168 27.41 -3.62 -2.89
CA GLN A 168 27.67 -5.04 -2.76
C GLN A 168 28.59 -5.17 -1.54
N PRO A 169 28.29 -6.08 -0.60
CA PRO A 169 29.06 -6.20 0.63
C PRO A 169 30.53 -6.33 0.28
N ILE A 170 31.28 -5.31 0.71
CA ILE A 170 32.72 -5.19 0.52
C ILE A 170 33.38 -6.01 1.62
N LEU A 171 34.41 -6.76 1.24
CA LEU A 171 35.28 -7.44 2.17
C LEU A 171 36.24 -6.43 2.81
N ILE A 172 36.16 -6.27 4.13
CA ILE A 172 37.05 -5.39 4.89
C ILE A 172 38.11 -6.26 5.55
N ILE A 173 39.38 -6.01 5.24
CA ILE A 173 40.51 -6.68 5.88
C ILE A 173 41.24 -5.67 6.75
N ASN A 174 41.14 -5.82 8.07
CA ASN A 174 41.76 -4.91 9.01
C ASN A 174 43.06 -5.50 9.56
N LEU A 175 44.20 -4.93 9.13
CA LEU A 175 45.54 -5.34 9.56
C LEU A 175 45.84 -4.92 11.01
N LYS A 176 45.21 -3.87 11.53
CA LYS A 176 45.41 -3.38 12.92
C LYS A 176 44.73 -4.26 13.96
N GLU A 177 43.56 -4.81 13.62
CA GLU A 177 42.81 -5.68 14.52
C GLU A 177 42.99 -7.16 14.17
N LYS A 178 43.64 -7.46 13.02
CA LYS A 178 43.83 -8.79 12.45
C LYS A 178 42.52 -9.55 12.21
N VAL A 179 41.51 -8.81 11.75
CA VAL A 179 40.18 -9.36 11.50
C VAL A 179 39.80 -9.20 10.03
N ILE A 180 39.01 -10.16 9.56
CA ILE A 180 38.26 -10.07 8.32
C ILE A 180 36.81 -9.82 8.70
N SER A 181 36.19 -8.83 8.08
CA SER A 181 34.78 -8.54 8.27
C SER A 181 34.09 -8.23 6.96
N ASN A 182 32.77 -8.40 6.96
CA ASN A 182 31.91 -8.00 5.86
C ASN A 182 31.27 -6.66 6.22
N SER A 183 31.28 -5.72 5.28
CA SER A 183 30.69 -4.38 5.47
C SER A 183 29.23 -4.38 5.92
N LYS A 184 28.45 -5.45 5.67
CA LYS A 184 27.04 -5.55 6.08
C LYS A 184 26.82 -6.21 7.44
N THR A 185 27.49 -7.34 7.71
CA THR A 185 27.29 -8.10 8.96
C THR A 185 28.16 -7.59 10.11
N GLN A 186 29.22 -6.83 9.82
CA GLN A 186 30.22 -6.35 10.79
C GLN A 186 30.80 -7.44 11.70
N SER A 187 30.67 -8.72 11.33
CA SER A 187 31.25 -9.84 12.04
C SER A 187 32.77 -9.81 11.86
N ALA A 188 33.48 -9.44 12.93
CA ALA A 188 34.93 -9.36 12.94
C ALA A 188 35.53 -10.72 13.30
N ILE A 189 36.05 -11.44 12.30
CA ILE A 189 36.61 -12.78 12.50
C ILE A 189 38.13 -12.70 12.52
N PRO A 190 38.77 -13.11 13.62
CA PRO A 190 40.22 -13.04 13.74
C PRO A 190 40.90 -14.09 12.86
N LEU A 191 41.97 -13.69 12.19
CA LEU A 191 42.77 -14.59 11.36
C LEU A 191 44.23 -14.62 11.84
N ALA A 192 44.88 -15.78 11.73
CA ALA A 192 46.29 -15.90 12.08
C ALA A 192 47.19 -15.09 11.12
N ASN A 193 48.34 -14.62 11.60
CA ASN A 193 49.20 -13.69 10.87
C ASN A 193 49.61 -14.18 9.48
N LYS A 194 49.97 -15.46 9.33
CA LYS A 194 50.41 -16.04 8.06
C LYS A 194 49.25 -16.10 7.04
N PRO A 195 48.08 -16.70 7.36
CA PRO A 195 46.92 -16.64 6.47
C PRO A 195 46.44 -15.22 6.14
N LEU A 196 46.47 -14.30 7.12
CA LEU A 196 46.07 -12.90 6.90
C LEU A 196 46.97 -12.19 5.88
N CYS A 197 48.30 -12.23 6.08
CA CYS A 197 49.25 -11.62 5.13
C CYS A 197 49.12 -12.24 3.73
N PHE A 198 48.98 -13.56 3.69
CA PHE A 198 48.85 -14.28 2.43
C PHE A 198 47.57 -13.89 1.70
N TYR A 199 46.44 -13.77 2.41
CA TYR A 199 45.16 -13.43 1.81
C TYR A 199 45.10 -12.00 1.29
N VAL A 200 45.65 -11.04 2.05
CA VAL A 200 45.76 -9.64 1.57
C VAL A 200 46.64 -9.57 0.32
N ALA A 201 47.78 -10.27 0.31
CA ALA A 201 48.63 -10.34 -0.88
C ALA A 201 47.93 -11.03 -2.06
N LEU A 202 47.20 -12.12 -1.82
CA LEU A 202 46.47 -12.86 -2.84
C LEU A 202 45.38 -12.00 -3.48
N THR A 203 44.63 -11.25 -2.67
CA THR A 203 43.59 -10.36 -3.16
C THR A 203 44.17 -9.24 -4.01
N GLU A 204 45.22 -8.55 -3.55
CA GLU A 204 45.89 -7.51 -4.33
C GLU A 204 46.51 -8.05 -5.62
N PHE A 205 47.18 -9.21 -5.54
CA PHE A 205 47.75 -9.87 -6.71
C PHE A 205 46.68 -10.23 -7.75
N CYS A 206 45.57 -10.85 -7.33
CA CYS A 206 44.48 -11.24 -8.24
C CYS A 206 43.71 -10.03 -8.80
N THR A 207 43.67 -8.89 -8.12
CA THR A 207 43.09 -7.66 -8.71
C THR A 207 43.95 -7.10 -9.85
N THR A 208 45.28 -7.22 -9.75
CA THR A 208 46.23 -6.72 -10.76
C THR A 208 46.43 -7.71 -11.91
N ASN A 209 46.51 -9.01 -11.59
CA ASN A 209 46.89 -10.08 -12.51
C ASN A 209 45.77 -11.15 -12.62
N LYS A 210 44.67 -10.82 -13.29
CA LYS A 210 43.48 -11.70 -13.42
C LYS A 210 43.69 -12.97 -14.26
N GLU A 211 44.64 -12.94 -15.19
CA GLU A 211 44.86 -14.03 -16.17
C GLU A 211 45.85 -15.10 -15.69
N VAL A 212 46.51 -14.89 -14.54
CA VAL A 212 47.55 -15.80 -14.02
C VAL A 212 46.91 -16.99 -13.31
N ILE A 213 47.20 -18.20 -13.78
CA ILE A 213 46.73 -19.44 -13.18
C ILE A 213 47.67 -19.85 -12.02
N LEU A 214 47.16 -19.75 -10.80
CA LEU A 214 47.84 -20.08 -9.55
C LEU A 214 47.57 -21.53 -9.16
N ASN A 215 48.55 -22.42 -9.35
CA ASN A 215 48.43 -23.84 -9.02
C ASN A 215 49.09 -24.15 -7.67
N GLN A 216 48.42 -24.94 -6.82
CA GLN A 216 48.93 -25.36 -5.50
C GLN A 216 50.21 -26.21 -5.57
N ASN A 217 50.40 -26.96 -6.67
CA ASN A 217 51.54 -27.85 -6.86
C ASN A 217 52.75 -27.17 -7.52
N LYS A 218 52.66 -25.88 -7.81
CA LYS A 218 53.75 -25.07 -8.36
C LYS A 218 54.22 -24.08 -7.32
N ASP A 219 55.46 -23.63 -7.46
CA ASP A 219 55.99 -22.55 -6.64
C ASP A 219 55.16 -21.28 -6.79
N LEU A 220 55.05 -20.53 -5.69
CA LEU A 220 54.37 -19.24 -5.65
C LEU A 220 55.08 -18.26 -6.59
N PRO A 221 54.33 -17.46 -7.37
CA PRO A 221 54.91 -16.33 -8.08
C PRO A 221 55.71 -15.43 -7.14
N ILE A 222 56.85 -14.95 -7.61
CA ILE A 222 57.76 -14.11 -6.83
C ILE A 222 57.03 -12.84 -6.37
N GLU A 223 56.27 -12.20 -7.28
CA GLU A 223 55.45 -11.01 -6.99
C GLU A 223 54.44 -11.22 -5.85
N LEU A 224 53.75 -12.36 -5.83
CA LEU A 224 52.80 -12.70 -4.76
C LEU A 224 53.53 -12.92 -3.42
N THR A 225 54.70 -13.55 -3.47
CA THR A 225 55.54 -13.79 -2.30
C THR A 225 56.07 -12.47 -1.72
N ASP A 226 56.47 -11.53 -2.58
CA ASP A 226 56.95 -10.21 -2.18
C ASP A 226 55.83 -9.36 -1.57
N LEU A 227 54.62 -9.41 -2.13
CA LEU A 227 53.44 -8.77 -1.53
C LEU A 227 53.13 -9.36 -0.15
N ALA A 228 53.15 -10.68 0.00
CA ALA A 228 52.91 -11.33 1.30
C ALA A 228 53.97 -10.95 2.34
N ASN A 229 55.24 -10.86 1.92
CA ASN A 229 56.33 -10.39 2.77
C ASN A 229 56.18 -8.92 3.17
N LYS A 230 55.73 -8.06 2.25
CA LYS A 230 55.45 -6.64 2.52
C LYS A 230 54.38 -6.49 3.61
N TYR A 231 53.26 -7.21 3.50
CA TYR A 231 52.22 -7.19 4.54
C TYR A 231 52.68 -7.80 5.87
N PHE A 232 53.57 -8.79 5.83
CA PHE A 232 54.17 -9.33 7.05
C PHE A 232 55.07 -8.31 7.76
N LEU A 233 55.88 -7.55 7.02
CA LEU A 233 56.66 -6.44 7.57
C LEU A 233 55.75 -5.38 8.17
N ARG A 234 54.63 -5.07 7.52
CA ARG A 234 53.61 -4.15 8.05
C ARG A 234 53.00 -4.65 9.37
N LEU A 235 52.73 -5.94 9.50
CA LEU A 235 52.28 -6.51 10.78
C LEU A 235 53.35 -6.45 11.88
N ILE A 236 54.64 -6.51 11.53
CA ILE A 236 55.73 -6.28 12.49
C ILE A 236 55.74 -4.82 12.95
N GLU A 237 55.62 -3.86 12.03
CA GLU A 237 55.55 -2.42 12.35
C GLU A 237 54.36 -2.10 13.26
N LEU A 238 53.21 -2.75 13.05
CA LEU A 238 52.02 -2.63 13.88
C LEU A 238 52.13 -3.35 15.24
N GLY A 239 53.25 -4.02 15.51
CA GLY A 239 53.51 -4.71 16.78
C GLY A 239 52.81 -6.06 16.94
N HIS A 240 52.24 -6.62 15.87
CA HIS A 240 51.47 -7.87 15.94
C HIS A 240 52.32 -9.14 15.91
N THR A 241 53.61 -9.04 15.55
CA THR A 241 54.53 -10.18 15.57
C THR A 241 55.99 -9.75 15.62
N VAL A 242 56.82 -10.57 16.28
CA VAL A 242 58.29 -10.43 16.33
C VAL A 242 58.95 -11.72 15.78
N ARG A 243 58.17 -12.58 15.13
CA ARG A 243 58.63 -13.90 14.68
C ARG A 243 59.41 -13.81 13.36
N LYS A 244 60.24 -14.83 13.11
CA LYS A 244 60.94 -15.03 11.83
C LYS A 244 59.92 -15.05 10.68
N ARG A 245 60.30 -14.47 9.53
CA ARG A 245 59.49 -14.40 8.31
C ARG A 245 58.93 -15.79 7.96
N PRO A 246 57.61 -15.95 7.82
CA PRO A 246 57.01 -17.23 7.50
C PRO A 246 57.33 -17.60 6.05
N ASN A 247 57.53 -18.89 5.79
CA ASN A 247 57.53 -19.38 4.42
C ASN A 247 56.07 -19.58 3.98
N PHE A 248 55.64 -18.80 2.98
CA PHE A 248 54.28 -18.83 2.44
C PHE A 248 54.03 -20.01 1.48
N SER A 249 55.07 -20.63 0.90
CA SER A 249 54.90 -21.82 0.04
C SER A 249 54.67 -23.09 0.84
N ASN A 250 55.30 -23.19 2.01
CA ASN A 250 55.08 -24.34 2.89
C ASN A 250 53.65 -24.31 3.44
N SER A 251 52.97 -25.47 3.49
CA SER A 251 51.61 -25.63 4.05
C SER A 251 50.55 -24.70 3.43
N LEU A 252 50.67 -24.40 2.13
CA LEU A 252 49.74 -23.54 1.41
C LEU A 252 48.29 -24.03 1.52
N GLU A 253 48.06 -25.33 1.40
CA GLU A 253 46.73 -25.94 1.51
C GLU A 253 46.08 -25.68 2.89
N LYS A 254 46.86 -25.79 3.96
CA LYS A 254 46.41 -25.46 5.32
C LYS A 254 46.08 -23.98 5.43
N THR A 255 46.95 -23.11 4.90
CA THR A 255 46.75 -21.65 4.90
C THR A 255 45.46 -21.26 4.17
N LEU A 256 45.21 -21.83 2.99
CA LEU A 256 43.98 -21.62 2.22
C LEU A 256 42.74 -22.16 2.94
N SER A 257 42.88 -23.28 3.67
CA SER A 257 41.77 -23.86 4.44
C SER A 257 41.37 -22.98 5.63
N GLU A 258 42.34 -22.38 6.32
CA GLU A 258 42.09 -21.40 7.40
C GLU A 258 41.39 -20.14 6.86
N ILE A 259 41.81 -19.64 5.69
CA ILE A 259 41.15 -18.50 5.02
C ILE A 259 39.70 -18.84 4.67
N ARG A 260 39.46 -20.02 4.07
CA ARG A 260 38.11 -20.46 3.70
C ARG A 260 37.19 -20.54 4.92
N ALA A 261 37.66 -21.13 6.02
CA ALA A 261 36.89 -21.21 7.26
C ALA A 261 36.52 -19.82 7.81
N ALA A 262 37.46 -18.88 7.81
CA ALA A 262 37.18 -17.51 8.24
C ALA A 262 36.18 -16.79 7.31
N LEU A 263 36.24 -17.03 6.00
CA LEU A 263 35.27 -16.49 5.04
C LEU A 263 33.89 -17.16 5.16
N ASP A 264 33.84 -18.45 5.50
CA ASP A 264 32.59 -19.16 5.78
C ASP A 264 31.84 -18.52 6.95
N GLU A 265 32.57 -18.19 8.02
CA GLU A 265 32.04 -17.48 9.18
C GLU A 265 31.67 -16.02 8.83
N ALA A 266 32.47 -15.33 8.00
CA ALA A 266 32.24 -13.92 7.65
C ALA A 266 31.02 -13.71 6.74
N PHE A 267 30.72 -14.70 5.90
CA PHE A 267 29.63 -14.66 4.93
C PHE A 267 28.55 -15.71 5.20
N THR A 268 28.37 -16.15 6.46
CA THR A 268 27.35 -17.14 6.84
C THR A 268 25.95 -16.75 6.34
N ASP A 269 25.59 -15.47 6.44
CA ASP A 269 24.28 -14.95 6.04
C ASP A 269 24.16 -14.64 4.53
N MET A 270 25.26 -14.73 3.76
CA MET A 270 25.32 -14.27 2.36
C MET A 270 26.11 -15.23 1.45
N PRO A 271 25.62 -16.46 1.22
CA PRO A 271 26.35 -17.49 0.47
C PRO A 271 26.52 -17.17 -1.02
N GLU A 272 25.71 -16.29 -1.60
CA GLU A 272 25.78 -15.94 -3.02
C GLU A 272 27.03 -15.13 -3.37
N ILE A 273 27.40 -14.19 -2.49
CA ILE A 273 28.49 -13.22 -2.71
C ILE A 273 29.84 -13.80 -2.30
N LYS A 274 29.82 -14.80 -1.41
CA LYS A 274 30.96 -15.62 -1.01
C LYS A 274 31.80 -16.09 -2.19
N LYS A 275 31.18 -16.46 -3.33
CA LYS A 275 31.89 -16.97 -4.52
C LYS A 275 32.96 -16.01 -5.07
N ILE A 276 32.83 -14.70 -4.81
CA ILE A 276 33.77 -13.68 -5.30
C ILE A 276 35.08 -13.71 -4.49
N TYR A 277 34.97 -13.90 -3.18
CA TYR A 277 36.09 -13.81 -2.23
C TYR A 277 36.71 -15.16 -1.88
N TYR A 278 36.02 -16.25 -2.22
CA TYR A 278 36.38 -17.59 -1.77
C TYR A 278 37.45 -18.25 -2.67
N PRO A 279 38.64 -18.61 -2.14
CA PRO A 279 39.63 -19.36 -2.89
C PRO A 279 39.10 -20.77 -3.24
N PRO A 280 38.98 -21.16 -4.51
CA PRO A 280 38.38 -22.44 -4.89
C PRO A 280 39.15 -23.64 -4.29
N LYS A 281 38.41 -24.68 -3.88
CA LYS A 281 38.99 -25.93 -3.36
C LYS A 281 39.30 -26.85 -4.53
N ALA A 282 40.49 -27.43 -4.52
CA ALA A 282 40.87 -28.52 -5.42
C ALA A 282 39.82 -29.65 -5.37
N HIS A 283 39.23 -30.00 -6.52
CA HIS A 283 38.36 -31.16 -6.67
C HIS A 283 39.04 -32.18 -7.61
N GLY A 284 39.15 -33.43 -7.15
CA GLY A 284 39.54 -34.57 -7.99
C GLY A 284 40.61 -35.48 -7.37
N GLU A 285 40.33 -36.78 -7.37
CA GLU A 285 41.31 -37.86 -7.20
C GLU A 285 42.35 -37.77 -8.32
N GLY A 286 43.61 -37.47 -7.99
CA GLY A 286 44.71 -37.52 -8.93
C GLY A 286 45.56 -36.27 -8.91
N SER A 287 46.75 -36.42 -8.33
CA SER A 287 47.82 -35.43 -8.09
C SER A 287 48.28 -34.57 -9.29
N ARG A 288 47.75 -34.78 -10.50
CA ARG A 288 48.29 -34.23 -11.75
C ARG A 288 47.28 -33.51 -12.65
N SER A 289 46.05 -33.27 -12.20
CA SER A 289 45.05 -32.63 -13.05
C SER A 289 45.20 -31.10 -13.05
N LYS A 290 44.99 -30.48 -14.22
CA LYS A 290 45.15 -29.05 -14.53
C LYS A 290 44.13 -28.12 -13.82
N LEU A 291 43.47 -28.60 -12.76
CA LEU A 291 42.25 -28.03 -12.16
C LEU A 291 42.43 -27.53 -10.71
N HIS A 292 43.68 -27.36 -10.25
CA HIS A 292 43.99 -26.89 -8.89
C HIS A 292 44.31 -25.39 -8.85
N HIS A 293 43.52 -24.57 -9.56
CA HIS A 293 43.64 -23.11 -9.49
C HIS A 293 43.06 -22.60 -8.18
N TYR A 294 43.76 -21.73 -7.45
CA TYR A 294 43.25 -21.10 -6.22
C TYR A 294 43.11 -19.57 -6.32
N GLY A 295 43.36 -18.99 -7.50
CA GLY A 295 43.21 -17.56 -7.72
C GLY A 295 41.76 -17.08 -7.67
N LEU A 296 41.60 -15.80 -7.31
CA LEU A 296 40.30 -15.14 -7.18
C LEU A 296 39.94 -14.46 -8.52
N ASN A 297 39.23 -15.17 -9.39
CA ASN A 297 38.97 -14.69 -10.76
C ASN A 297 37.91 -13.57 -10.84
N LEU A 298 37.03 -13.47 -9.84
CA LEU A 298 35.89 -12.56 -9.84
C LEU A 298 36.15 -11.27 -9.03
N ILE A 299 37.34 -11.13 -8.45
CA ILE A 299 37.64 -10.03 -7.53
C ILE A 299 38.04 -8.76 -8.31
N GLU A 300 37.59 -7.61 -7.80
CA GLU A 300 37.88 -6.29 -8.35
C GLU A 300 38.24 -5.36 -7.20
N SER A 301 38.99 -4.28 -7.47
CA SER A 301 39.42 -3.34 -6.42
C SER A 301 38.25 -2.71 -5.66
N LYS A 302 37.06 -2.64 -6.26
CA LYS A 302 35.83 -2.13 -5.63
C LYS A 302 35.23 -3.09 -4.58
N HIS A 303 35.68 -4.35 -4.56
CA HIS A 303 35.14 -5.39 -3.68
C HIS A 303 35.91 -5.51 -2.36
N ILE A 304 37.03 -4.80 -2.19
CA ILE A 304 37.92 -4.96 -1.03
C ILE A 304 38.32 -3.61 -0.45
N ASP A 305 38.30 -3.52 0.87
CA ASP A 305 38.91 -2.42 1.61
C ASP A 305 39.96 -2.96 2.59
N ILE A 306 41.16 -2.38 2.58
CA ILE A 306 42.30 -2.81 3.41
C ILE A 306 42.65 -1.71 4.39
N ILE A 307 42.31 -1.93 5.66
CA ILE A 307 42.60 -0.98 6.74
C ILE A 307 43.98 -1.28 7.31
N GLY A 308 44.86 -0.27 7.31
CA GLY A 308 46.21 -0.37 7.89
C GLY A 308 47.32 -0.77 6.90
N LYS A 309 47.07 -0.61 5.60
CA LYS A 309 48.09 -0.73 4.54
C LYS A 309 49.33 0.15 4.81
#